data_AF-A0A3D5VEN8-F1
#
_entry.id   AF-A0A3D5VEN8-F1
#
_cell.length_a   1.000
_cell.length_b   1.000
_cell.length_c   1.000
_cell.angle_alpha   90.00
_cell.angle_beta   90.00
_cell.angle_gamma   90.00
#
_symmetry.space_group_name_H-M   'P 1'
#
loop_
_entity.id
_entity.type
_entity.pdbx_description
1 polymer ?
#
loop_
_entity_poly.entity_id
_entity_poly.type
_entity_poly.pdbx_seq_one_letter_code
_entity_poly.pdbx_strand_id
1 'polypeptide(L)'
;GFLSALFFVRRKAALSMSIGLVLGLYFLNAIALLSEDMQFLGWFSPFRYMDAADIVNNGGINWTYALGLLLVAAVMVAVAGILYRKRDIAI
;
A
#
# COMPACT_ATOMS: atom_id res chain seq x y z
N GLY A 1 29.65 12.58 7.23
CA GLY A 1 29.09 13.91 6.95
C GLY A 1 28.45 13.97 5.57
N PHE A 2 29.26 14.06 4.51
CA PHE A 2 28.78 14.28 3.14
C PHE A 2 28.10 13.05 2.50
N LEU A 3 28.68 11.85 2.64
CA LEU A 3 28.11 10.60 2.10
C LEU A 3 26.80 10.19 2.79
N SER A 4 26.69 10.42 4.10
CA SER A 4 25.46 10.16 4.88
C SER A 4 24.28 11.03 4.44
N ALA A 5 24.54 12.25 3.93
CA ALA A 5 23.50 13.16 3.47
C ALA A 5 22.81 12.65 2.19
N LEU A 6 23.56 12.02 1.27
CA LEU A 6 23.02 11.47 0.01
C LEU A 6 21.99 10.35 0.27
N PHE A 7 22.26 9.49 1.26
CA PHE A 7 21.32 8.45 1.69
C PHE A 7 20.11 9.02 2.44
N PHE A 8 20.27 10.10 3.20
CA PHE A 8 19.17 10.73 3.93
C PHE A 8 18.18 11.46 3.03
N VAL A 9 18.66 12.13 1.98
CA VAL A 9 17.80 12.87 1.02
C VAL A 9 16.89 11.92 0.25
N ARG A 10 17.41 10.79 -0.25
CA ARG A 10 16.60 9.78 -0.96
C ARG A 10 15.56 9.11 -0.05
N ARG A 11 15.89 8.88 1.23
CA ARG A 11 14.94 8.33 2.21
C ARG A 11 13.80 9.30 2.51
N LYS A 12 14.07 10.60 2.67
CA LYS A 12 13.02 11.60 2.87
C LYS A 12 12.04 11.66 1.70
N ALA A 13 12.53 11.62 0.46
CA ALA A 13 11.67 11.60 -0.72
C ALA A 13 10.80 10.34 -0.79
N ALA A 14 11.37 9.16 -0.53
CA ALA A 14 10.63 7.90 -0.49
C ALA A 14 9.56 7.90 0.61
N LEU A 15 9.89 8.37 1.82
CA LEU A 15 8.94 8.48 2.93
C LEU A 15 7.77 9.41 2.61
N SER A 16 8.05 10.61 2.10
CA SER A 16 6.99 11.57 1.72
C SER A 16 6.08 10.98 0.62
N MET A 17 6.66 10.27 -0.34
CA MET A 17 5.90 9.61 -1.40
C MET A 17 5.04 8.46 -0.87
N SER A 18 5.55 7.64 0.04
CA SER A 18 4.79 6.57 0.69
C SER A 18 3.62 7.13 1.51
N ILE A 19 3.85 8.19 2.30
CA ILE A 19 2.79 8.83 3.09
C ILE A 19 1.70 9.39 2.17
N GLY A 20 2.09 10.09 1.10
CA GLY A 20 1.14 10.62 0.12
C GLY A 20 0.33 9.51 -0.56
N LEU A 21 0.96 8.39 -0.90
CA LEU A 21 0.27 7.22 -1.45
C LEU A 21 -0.74 6.63 -0.47
N VAL A 22 -0.35 6.42 0.79
CA VAL A 22 -1.22 5.85 1.83
C VAL A 22 -2.43 6.77 2.07
N LEU A 23 -2.19 8.07 2.22
CA LEU A 23 -3.27 9.06 2.39
C LEU A 23 -4.17 9.14 1.15
N GLY A 24 -3.59 9.10 -0.05
CA GLY A 24 -4.35 9.07 -1.30
C GLY A 24 -5.27 7.85 -1.39
N LEU A 25 -4.75 6.66 -1.06
CA LEU A 25 -5.54 5.42 -1.02
C LEU A 25 -6.65 5.44 0.05
N TYR A 26 -6.40 6.11 1.18
CA TYR A 26 -7.41 6.32 2.22
C TYR A 26 -8.55 7.21 1.72
N PHE A 27 -8.24 8.39 1.15
CA PHE A 27 -9.28 9.27 0.61
C PHE A 27 -10.01 8.62 -0.58
N LEU A 28 -9.31 7.87 -1.42
CA LEU A 28 -9.90 7.12 -2.51
C LEU A 28 -10.90 6.07 -2.01
N ASN A 29 -10.57 5.37 -0.91
CA ASN A 29 -11.51 4.47 -0.24
C ASN A 29 -12.71 5.22 0.35
N ALA A 30 -12.47 6.36 1.00
CA ALA A 30 -13.55 7.19 1.55
C ALA A 30 -14.53 7.63 0.45
N ILE A 31 -14.03 8.13 -0.69
CA ILE A 31 -14.85 8.52 -1.84
C ILE A 31 -15.67 7.32 -2.36
N ALA A 32 -15.05 6.14 -2.46
CA ALA A 32 -15.74 4.93 -2.90
C ALA A 32 -16.84 4.48 -1.93
N LEU A 33 -16.74 4.83 -0.64
CA LEU A 33 -17.78 4.57 0.36
C LEU A 33 -18.95 5.56 0.28
N LEU A 34 -18.69 6.79 -0.17
CA LEU A 34 -19.68 7.87 -0.22
C LEU A 34 -20.62 7.78 -1.43
N SER A 35 -20.22 7.12 -2.52
CA SER A 35 -20.99 7.09 -3.77
C SER A 35 -21.05 5.67 -4.35
N GLU A 36 -22.26 5.20 -4.65
CA GLU A 36 -22.48 3.90 -5.29
C GLU A 36 -21.79 3.80 -6.66
N ASP A 37 -21.85 4.88 -7.45
CA ASP A 37 -21.20 4.97 -8.76
C ASP A 37 -19.67 4.87 -8.66
N MET A 38 -19.08 5.21 -7.51
CA MET A 38 -17.63 5.20 -7.29
C MET A 38 -17.15 4.00 -6.47
N GLN A 39 -18.00 3.02 -6.15
CA GLN A 39 -17.59 1.82 -5.42
C GLN A 39 -16.45 1.04 -6.12
N PHE A 40 -16.35 1.16 -7.45
CA PHE A 40 -15.27 0.55 -8.22
C PHE A 40 -13.88 1.09 -7.86
N LEU A 41 -13.77 2.36 -7.42
CA LEU A 41 -12.49 2.93 -6.94
C LEU A 41 -11.97 2.14 -5.74
N GLY A 42 -12.87 1.71 -4.85
CA GLY A 42 -12.51 0.99 -3.63
C GLY A 42 -11.71 -0.29 -3.88
N TRP A 43 -11.84 -0.91 -5.07
CA TRP A 43 -11.07 -2.11 -5.43
C TRP A 43 -9.57 -1.89 -5.49
N PHE A 44 -9.13 -0.66 -5.81
CA PHE A 44 -7.71 -0.29 -5.83
C PHE A 44 -7.16 0.00 -4.44
N SER A 45 -8.03 0.20 -3.45
CA SER A 45 -7.62 0.55 -2.11
C SER A 45 -7.53 -0.69 -1.22
N PRO A 46 -6.37 -0.97 -0.59
CA PRO A 46 -6.26 -2.07 0.37
C PRO A 46 -7.17 -1.84 1.59
N PHE A 47 -7.60 -0.60 1.86
CA PHE A 47 -8.48 -0.24 2.97
C PHE A 47 -9.89 -0.84 2.85
N ARG A 48 -10.40 -1.04 1.63
CA ARG A 48 -11.73 -1.64 1.42
C ARG A 48 -11.81 -3.08 1.94
N TYR A 49 -10.71 -3.82 1.83
CA TYR A 49 -10.63 -5.23 2.21
C TYR A 49 -10.47 -5.44 3.72
N MET A 50 -10.22 -4.36 4.47
CA MET A 50 -10.03 -4.33 5.92
C MET A 50 -10.93 -3.25 6.56
N ASP A 51 -12.18 -3.16 6.09
CA ASP A 51 -13.14 -2.20 6.60
C ASP A 51 -13.61 -2.60 8.02
N ALA A 52 -13.54 -1.66 8.96
CA ALA A 52 -13.94 -1.88 10.34
C ALA A 52 -15.44 -2.19 10.48
N ALA A 53 -16.30 -1.59 9.65
CA ALA A 53 -17.72 -1.84 9.67
C ALA A 53 -18.02 -3.31 9.28
N ASP A 54 -17.35 -3.82 8.25
CA ASP A 54 -17.50 -5.21 7.84
C ASP A 54 -16.94 -6.19 8.87
N ILE A 55 -15.83 -5.85 9.53
CA ILE A 55 -15.23 -6.70 10.58
C ILE A 55 -16.17 -6.81 11.79
N VAL A 56 -16.78 -5.70 12.21
CA VAL A 56 -17.73 -5.68 13.34
C VAL A 56 -19.02 -6.41 12.97
N ASN A 57 -19.55 -6.19 11.76
CA ASN A 57 -20.79 -6.83 11.31
C ASN A 57 -20.66 -8.34 11.10
N ASN A 58 -19.53 -8.80 10.57
CA ASN A 58 -19.27 -10.22 10.31
C ASN A 58 -18.64 -10.95 11.51
N GLY A 59 -18.40 -10.26 12.63
CA GLY A 59 -17.84 -10.85 13.85
C GLY A 59 -16.36 -11.23 13.75
N GLY A 60 -15.62 -10.72 12.75
CA GLY A 60 -14.21 -11.02 12.56
C GLY A 60 -13.65 -10.60 11.21
N ILE A 61 -12.34 -10.81 11.04
CA ILE A 61 -11.63 -10.51 9.80
C ILE A 61 -11.98 -11.58 8.75
N ASN A 62 -12.35 -11.14 7.55
CA ASN A 62 -12.51 -12.05 6.43
C ASN A 62 -11.15 -12.60 5.98
N TRP A 63 -10.93 -13.89 6.21
CA TRP A 63 -9.64 -14.53 5.93
C TRP A 63 -9.28 -14.54 4.44
N THR A 64 -10.28 -14.52 3.55
CA THR A 64 -10.04 -14.48 2.09
C THR A 64 -9.40 -13.15 1.68
N TYR A 65 -9.92 -12.04 2.22
CA TYR A 65 -9.37 -10.70 2.01
C TYR A 65 -7.99 -10.52 2.66
N ALA A 66 -7.80 -11.06 3.86
CA ALA A 66 -6.52 -11.04 4.56
C ALA A 66 -5.42 -11.77 3.76
N LEU A 67 -5.71 -12.99 3.28
CA LEU A 67 -4.78 -13.77 2.47
C LEU A 67 -4.49 -13.11 1.12
N GLY A 68 -5.51 -12.50 0.50
CA GLY A 68 -5.33 -11.73 -0.73
C GLY A 68 -4.36 -10.56 -0.55
N LEU A 69 -4.54 -9.76 0.49
CA LEU A 69 -3.63 -8.65 0.82
C LEU A 69 -2.21 -9.14 1.13
N LEU A 70 -2.09 -10.26 1.85
CA LEU A 70 -0.79 -10.85 2.18
C LEU A 70 -0.06 -11.34 0.93
N LEU A 71 -0.77 -11.95 -0.02
CA LEU A 71 -0.22 -12.37 -1.31
C LEU A 71 0.25 -11.16 -2.12
N VAL A 72 -0.56 -10.09 -2.21
CA VAL A 72 -0.17 -8.85 -2.89
C VAL A 72 1.09 -8.26 -2.25
N ALA A 73 1.15 -8.19 -0.92
CA ALA A 73 2.34 -7.70 -0.21
C ALA A 73 3.58 -8.57 -0.53
N ALA A 74 3.45 -9.89 -0.51
CA ALA A 74 4.53 -10.81 -0.87
C ALA A 74 5.02 -10.60 -2.31
N VAL A 75 4.10 -10.40 -3.27
CA VAL A 75 4.45 -10.08 -4.66
C VAL A 75 5.19 -8.74 -4.75
N MET A 76 4.73 -7.70 -4.05
CA MET A 76 5.43 -6.40 -4.05
C MET A 76 6.84 -6.51 -3.47
N VAL A 77 7.03 -7.28 -2.39
CA VAL A 77 8.35 -7.56 -1.82
C VAL A 77 9.23 -8.34 -2.80
N ALA A 78 8.70 -9.36 -3.48
CA ALA A 78 9.44 -10.11 -4.48
C ALA A 78 9.87 -9.24 -5.67
N VAL A 79 8.96 -8.40 -6.19
CA VAL A 79 9.25 -7.42 -7.25
C VAL A 79 10.31 -6.43 -6.80
N ALA A 80 10.21 -5.90 -5.58
CA ALA A 80 11.23 -5.05 -5.00
C ALA A 80 12.59 -5.78 -4.96
N GLY A 81 12.64 -7.02 -4.49
CA GLY A 81 13.85 -7.83 -4.47
C GLY A 81 14.48 -8.00 -5.85
N ILE A 82 13.69 -8.26 -6.90
CA ILE A 82 14.18 -8.38 -8.28
C ILE A 82 14.70 -7.03 -8.79
N LEU A 83 13.96 -5.94 -8.56
CA LEU A 83 14.32 -4.60 -9.03
C LEU A 83 15.59 -4.07 -8.36
N TYR A 84 15.75 -4.30 -7.06
CA TYR A 84 16.94 -3.92 -6.31
C TYR A 84 18.14 -4.81 -6.66
N ARG A 85 17.94 -6.12 -6.86
CA ARG A 85 19.01 -7.02 -7.33
C ARG A 85 19.58 -6.60 -8.68
N LYS A 86 18.77 -6.05 -9.60
CA LYS A 86 19.27 -5.49 -10.88
C LYS A 86 20.14 -4.24 -10.70
N ARG A 87 20.01 -3.50 -9.59
CA ARG A 87 20.81 -2.30 -9.33
C ARG A 87 22.15 -2.59 -8.65
N ASP A 88 22.26 -3.70 -7.92
CA ASP A 88 23.52 -4.12 -7.30
C ASP A 88 24.56 -4.66 -8.30
N ILE A 89 24.14 -5.12 -9.48
CA ILE A 89 25.06 -5.65 -10.52
C ILE A 89 25.72 -4.52 -11.35
N ALA A 90 25.30 -3.28 -11.16
CA ALA A 90 25.80 -2.11 -11.90
C ALA A 90 26.66 -1.17 -11.04
N ILE A 91 27.09 -1.63 -9.85
CA ILE A 91 28.07 -0.96 -9.00
C ILE A 91 29.38 -1.74 -9.07
#